data_AF-A0A934TUM7-F1
#
_entry.id   AF-A0A934TUM7-F1
#
_cell.length_a   1.000
_cell.length_b   1.000
_cell.length_c   1.000
_cell.angle_alpha   90.00
_cell.angle_beta   90.00
_cell.angle_gamma   90.00
#
_symmetry.space_group_name_H-M   'P 1'
#
loop_
_entity.id
_entity.type
_entity.pdbx_description
1 polymer ?
#
loop_
_entity_poly.entity_id
_entity_poly.type
_entity_poly.pdbx_seq_one_letter_code
_entity_poly.pdbx_strand_id
1 'polypeptide(L)'
;MPIRTATLSKRISANGQALHRAMMSRAETGGSDQEPSQAELALRDERRLLKEEREKRQAQALQPKPSAVERMLRTHHPEAKDKPKAKKDAQDAKATAKPKARKSRAEKHAEKAAALEAARRSPKKPAK
;
A
#
# COMPACT_ATOMS: atom_id res chain seq x y z
N MET A 1 -2.12 4.19 16.30
CA MET A 1 -2.16 3.44 15.02
C MET A 1 -2.29 4.45 13.88
N PRO A 2 -1.40 4.46 12.88
CA PRO A 2 -1.52 5.37 11.74
C PRO A 2 -2.82 5.10 10.96
N ILE A 3 -3.58 6.16 10.67
CA ILE A 3 -4.80 6.12 9.87
C ILE A 3 -4.41 5.70 8.45
N ARG A 4 -4.86 4.52 8.00
CA ARG A 4 -4.58 4.00 6.66
C ARG A 4 -5.19 4.94 5.59
N THR A 5 -4.58 5.07 4.42
CA THR A 5 -5.10 5.94 3.34
C THR A 5 -6.54 5.61 2.95
N ALA A 6 -6.89 4.32 2.85
CA ALA A 6 -8.25 3.85 2.61
C ALA A 6 -9.24 4.32 3.70
N THR A 7 -8.79 4.48 4.95
CA THR A 7 -9.61 5.01 6.03
C THR A 7 -9.79 6.53 5.93
N LEU A 8 -8.81 7.26 5.40
CA LEU A 8 -8.94 8.71 5.17
C LEU A 8 -9.96 9.03 4.06
N SER A 9 -9.90 8.32 2.92
CA SER A 9 -10.89 8.48 1.84
C SER A 9 -12.31 8.14 2.30
N LYS A 10 -12.47 7.11 3.12
CA LYS A 10 -13.78 6.77 3.73
C LYS A 10 -14.28 7.87 4.65
N ARG A 11 -13.42 8.46 5.49
CA ARG A 11 -13.80 9.60 6.35
C ARG A 11 -14.21 10.83 5.54
N ILE A 12 -13.46 11.18 4.49
CA ILE A 12 -13.83 12.28 3.57
C ILE A 12 -15.19 12.02 2.93
N SER A 13 -15.46 10.78 2.50
CA SER A 13 -16.73 10.40 1.91
C SER A 13 -17.89 10.47 2.91
N ALA A 14 -17.70 9.91 4.13
CA ALA A 14 -18.71 9.94 5.18
C ALA A 14 -19.04 11.37 5.64
N ASN A 15 -18.02 12.19 5.87
CA ASN A 15 -18.21 13.62 6.17
C ASN A 15 -18.91 14.34 5.01
N GLY A 16 -18.54 14.06 3.76
CA GLY A 16 -19.22 14.63 2.59
C GLY A 16 -20.71 14.25 2.50
N GLN A 17 -21.06 13.01 2.85
CA GLN A 17 -22.46 12.58 2.94
C GLN A 17 -23.20 13.28 4.09
N ALA A 18 -22.57 13.42 5.25
CA ALA A 18 -23.14 14.14 6.39
C ALA A 18 -23.39 15.62 6.05
N LEU A 19 -22.42 16.28 5.41
CA LEU A 19 -22.56 17.66 4.95
C LEU A 19 -23.68 17.80 3.92
N HIS A 20 -23.77 16.90 2.95
CA HIS A 20 -24.85 16.91 1.96
C HIS A 20 -26.22 16.76 2.62
N ARG A 21 -26.36 15.83 3.57
CA ARG A 21 -27.61 15.63 4.32
C ARG A 21 -27.99 16.89 5.10
N ALA A 22 -27.04 17.50 5.82
CA ALA A 22 -27.30 18.73 6.56
C ALA A 22 -27.72 19.89 5.64
N MET A 23 -27.08 20.03 4.48
CA MET A 23 -27.47 21.04 3.47
C MET A 23 -28.87 20.79 2.89
N MET A 24 -29.25 19.53 2.64
CA MET A 24 -30.60 19.18 2.19
C MET A 24 -31.64 19.47 3.25
N SER A 25 -31.40 19.05 4.50
CA SER A 25 -32.30 19.35 5.61
C SER A 25 -32.49 20.86 5.79
N ARG A 26 -31.43 21.66 5.67
CA ARG A 26 -31.51 23.12 5.72
C ARG A 26 -32.42 23.68 4.62
N ALA A 27 -32.21 23.23 3.38
CA ALA A 27 -33.02 23.65 2.24
C ALA A 27 -34.51 23.29 2.41
N GLU A 28 -34.80 22.13 3.00
CA GLU A 28 -36.16 21.66 3.28
C GLU A 28 -36.83 22.46 4.41
N THR A 29 -36.10 22.83 5.48
CA THR A 29 -36.68 23.46 6.67
C THR A 29 -36.80 24.98 6.58
N GLY A 30 -35.88 25.66 5.89
CA GLY A 30 -35.83 27.13 5.89
C GLY A 30 -35.46 27.77 4.57
N GLY A 31 -35.48 27.00 3.47
CA GLY A 31 -35.16 27.49 2.13
C GLY A 31 -33.65 27.59 1.87
N SER A 32 -33.30 27.81 0.60
CA SER A 32 -31.90 27.88 0.14
C SER A 32 -31.10 29.02 0.75
N ASP A 33 -31.79 30.08 1.20
CA ASP A 33 -31.19 31.34 1.61
C ASP A 33 -30.85 31.37 3.11
N GLN A 34 -31.17 30.28 3.83
CA GLN A 34 -30.80 30.15 5.23
C GLN A 34 -29.28 29.90 5.35
N GLU A 35 -28.64 30.66 6.23
CA GLU A 35 -27.21 30.53 6.51
C GLU A 35 -26.87 29.13 7.05
N PRO A 36 -25.70 28.57 6.68
CA PRO A 36 -25.26 27.27 7.17
C PRO A 36 -25.17 27.25 8.70
N SER A 37 -25.70 26.19 9.31
CA SER A 37 -25.58 26.01 10.74
C SER A 37 -24.11 25.82 11.17
N GLN A 38 -23.81 26.07 12.45
CA GLN A 38 -22.48 25.81 13.03
C GLN A 38 -22.03 24.35 12.79
N ALA A 39 -22.97 23.39 12.79
CA ALA A 39 -22.67 21.99 12.50
C ALA A 39 -22.21 21.79 11.04
N GLU A 40 -22.81 22.49 10.08
CA GLU A 40 -22.39 22.43 8.68
C GLU A 40 -21.03 23.07 8.44
N LEU A 41 -20.75 24.17 9.14
CA LEU A 41 -19.43 24.82 9.10
C LEU A 41 -18.35 23.88 9.65
N ALA A 42 -18.61 23.25 10.81
CA ALA A 42 -17.70 22.25 11.38
C ALA A 42 -17.45 21.08 10.42
N LEU A 43 -18.49 20.59 9.73
CA LEU A 43 -18.34 19.53 8.72
C LEU A 43 -17.51 19.99 7.52
N ARG A 44 -17.68 21.24 7.05
CA ARG A 44 -16.86 21.82 5.97
C ARG A 44 -15.39 21.91 6.36
N ASP A 45 -15.11 22.39 7.57
CA ASP A 45 -13.75 22.54 8.09
C ASP A 45 -13.07 21.18 8.30
N GLU A 46 -13.78 20.21 8.89
CA GLU A 46 -13.27 18.84 9.02
C GLU A 46 -12.93 18.26 7.63
N ARG A 47 -13.81 18.45 6.64
CA ARG A 47 -13.56 17.98 5.27
C ARG A 47 -12.31 18.59 4.67
N ARG A 48 -12.08 19.88 4.91
CA ARG A 48 -10.88 20.60 4.45
C ARG A 48 -9.64 19.99 5.09
N LEU A 49 -9.61 19.83 6.40
CA LEU A 49 -8.48 19.24 7.13
C LEU A 49 -8.17 17.82 6.64
N LEU A 50 -9.20 16.99 6.39
CA LEU A 50 -9.01 15.64 5.88
C LEU A 50 -8.43 15.62 4.46
N LYS A 51 -8.79 16.59 3.61
CA LYS A 51 -8.20 16.73 2.27
C LYS A 51 -6.74 17.19 2.34
N GLU A 52 -6.44 18.17 3.20
CA GLU A 52 -5.07 18.62 3.41
C GLU A 52 -4.18 17.48 3.92
N GLU A 53 -4.67 16.64 4.84
CA GLU A 53 -3.94 15.44 5.30
C GLU A 53 -3.72 14.43 4.17
N ARG A 54 -4.70 14.26 3.27
CA ARG A 54 -4.58 13.39 2.08
C ARG A 54 -3.49 13.89 1.16
N GLU A 55 -3.50 15.18 0.86
CA GLU A 55 -2.52 15.83 -0.02
C GLU A 55 -1.12 15.77 0.57
N LYS A 56 -0.96 16.05 1.87
CA LYS A 56 0.33 15.90 2.58
C LYS A 56 0.89 14.48 2.43
N ARG A 57 0.06 13.45 2.59
CA ARG A 57 0.50 12.05 2.41
C ARG A 57 0.82 11.71 0.96
N GLN A 58 0.05 12.23 0.00
CA GLN A 58 0.34 12.04 -1.42
C GLN A 58 1.64 12.71 -1.82
N ALA A 59 1.88 13.94 -1.35
CA ALA A 59 3.13 14.66 -1.56
C ALA A 59 4.32 13.88 -0.97
N GLN A 60 4.21 13.34 0.24
CA GLN A 60 5.24 12.47 0.83
C GLN A 60 5.48 11.18 0.02
N ALA A 61 4.43 10.60 -0.56
CA ALA A 61 4.55 9.39 -1.38
C ALA A 61 5.20 9.65 -2.75
N LEU A 62 5.06 10.88 -3.27
CA LEU A 62 5.70 11.34 -4.51
C LEU A 62 7.17 11.73 -4.32
N GLN A 63 7.61 11.98 -3.08
CA GLN A 63 9.02 12.23 -2.81
C GLN A 63 9.86 11.01 -3.22
N PRO A 64 11.03 11.23 -3.85
CA PRO A 64 11.91 10.14 -4.23
C PRO A 64 12.27 9.34 -2.99
N LYS A 65 11.94 8.04 -3.02
CA LYS A 65 12.30 7.13 -1.94
C LYS A 65 13.81 6.97 -1.94
N PRO A 66 14.46 6.90 -0.75
CA PRO A 66 15.89 6.65 -0.68
C PRO A 66 16.25 5.40 -1.46
N SER A 67 17.38 5.44 -2.16
CA SER A 67 17.85 4.32 -2.98
C SER A 67 18.04 3.08 -2.12
N ALA A 68 18.04 1.89 -2.73
CA ALA A 68 18.28 0.65 -1.99
C ALA A 68 19.64 0.68 -1.28
N VAL A 69 20.64 1.31 -1.91
CA VAL A 69 21.97 1.51 -1.35
C VAL A 69 21.92 2.44 -0.13
N GLU A 70 21.26 3.61 -0.23
CA GLU A 70 21.06 4.50 0.92
C GLU A 70 20.32 3.83 2.07
N ARG A 71 19.33 2.99 1.78
CA ARG A 71 18.62 2.22 2.80
C ARG A 71 19.56 1.23 3.49
N MET A 72 20.39 0.51 2.74
CA MET A 72 21.37 -0.42 3.32
C MET A 72 22.44 0.29 4.14
N LEU A 73 22.95 1.44 3.69
CA LEU A 73 23.93 2.24 4.43
C LEU A 73 23.34 2.80 5.73
N ARG A 74 22.07 3.20 5.73
CA ARG A 74 21.40 3.69 6.95
C ARG A 74 21.16 2.57 7.96
N THR A 75 20.90 1.35 7.50
CA THR A 75 20.69 0.19 8.39
C THR A 75 22.00 -0.47 8.83
N HIS A 76 23.06 -0.34 8.04
CA HIS A 76 24.43 -0.69 8.43
C HIS A 76 25.12 0.57 8.96
N HIS A 77 24.76 0.98 10.16
CA HIS A 77 25.77 1.64 10.98
C HIS A 77 26.78 0.54 11.34
N PRO A 78 28.02 0.58 10.85
CA PRO A 78 29.04 -0.25 11.44
C PRO A 78 29.23 0.31 12.86
N GLU A 79 28.57 -0.29 13.85
CA GLU A 79 29.12 -0.23 15.19
C GLU A 79 30.54 -0.77 15.05
N ALA A 80 31.54 0.12 15.21
CA ALA A 80 32.92 -0.25 15.18
C ALA A 80 33.13 -1.29 16.29
N LYS A 81 33.16 -2.57 15.90
CA LYS A 81 33.52 -3.66 16.80
C LYS A 81 35.03 -3.61 16.97
N ASP A 82 35.50 -2.65 17.75
CA ASP A 82 36.85 -2.63 18.31
C ASP A 82 37.00 -3.78 19.32
N LYS A 83 37.09 -5.03 18.84
CA LYS A 83 37.74 -6.15 19.54
C LYS A 83 38.26 -7.19 18.52
N PRO A 84 39.58 -7.40 18.38
CA PRO A 84 40.09 -8.52 17.60
C PRO A 84 39.84 -9.82 18.39
N LYS A 85 38.89 -10.64 17.93
CA LYS A 85 38.70 -12.00 18.46
C LYS A 85 39.55 -12.98 17.66
N ALA A 86 40.36 -13.71 18.41
CA ALA A 86 41.29 -14.73 17.98
C ALA A 86 40.65 -15.79 17.05
N LYS A 87 41.49 -16.26 16.11
CA LYS A 87 41.24 -17.34 15.16
C LYS A 87 40.70 -18.58 15.87
N LYS A 88 39.61 -19.14 15.37
CA LYS A 88 39.22 -20.52 15.66
C LYS A 88 39.11 -21.26 14.33
N ASP A 89 39.91 -22.30 14.22
CA ASP A 89 40.18 -23.08 13.02
C ASP A 89 38.95 -23.74 12.39
N ALA A 90 39.12 -23.98 11.10
CA ALA A 90 38.22 -24.68 10.20
C ALA A 90 37.79 -26.04 10.76
N GLN A 91 36.51 -26.36 10.57
CA GLN A 91 36.02 -27.73 10.63
C GLN A 91 35.27 -28.03 9.34
N ASP A 92 35.96 -28.74 8.45
CA ASP A 92 35.40 -29.44 7.30
C ASP A 92 34.26 -30.35 7.74
N ALA A 93 33.08 -30.20 7.13
CA ALA A 93 32.01 -31.18 7.20
C ALA A 93 31.23 -31.25 5.89
N LYS A 94 31.70 -32.16 5.03
CA LYS A 94 30.95 -33.05 4.12
C LYS A 94 30.08 -32.41 3.03
N ALA A 95 30.58 -32.55 1.80
CA ALA A 95 29.76 -32.73 0.62
C ALA A 95 28.80 -33.93 0.79
N THR A 96 27.49 -33.72 0.54
CA THR A 96 26.60 -34.59 -0.28
C THR A 96 25.14 -34.19 -0.11
N ALA A 97 24.60 -33.43 -1.08
CA ALA A 97 23.30 -33.67 -1.71
C ALA A 97 23.12 -32.62 -2.81
N LYS A 98 23.09 -33.05 -4.09
CA LYS A 98 22.77 -32.16 -5.21
C LYS A 98 21.43 -31.48 -4.93
N PRO A 99 21.31 -30.15 -4.95
CA PRO A 99 20.00 -29.51 -4.83
C PRO A 99 19.18 -29.93 -6.05
N LYS A 100 18.00 -30.53 -5.82
CA LYS A 100 17.01 -30.78 -6.88
C LYS A 100 16.88 -29.48 -7.68
N ALA A 101 17.09 -29.55 -9.00
CA ALA A 101 17.01 -28.39 -9.88
C ALA A 101 15.69 -27.66 -9.64
N ARG A 102 15.74 -26.54 -8.93
CA ARG A 102 14.56 -25.71 -8.71
C ARG A 102 14.30 -25.02 -10.04
N LYS A 103 13.11 -25.24 -10.60
CA LYS A 103 12.69 -24.59 -11.84
C LYS A 103 13.01 -23.09 -11.77
N SER A 104 13.79 -22.60 -12.73
CA SER A 104 14.17 -21.20 -12.79
C SER A 104 12.92 -20.32 -12.95
N ARG A 105 13.05 -19.02 -12.66
CA ARG A 105 11.91 -18.08 -12.83
C ARG A 105 11.40 -18.09 -14.27
N ALA A 106 12.30 -18.22 -15.25
CA ALA A 106 11.97 -18.32 -16.67
C ALA A 106 11.11 -19.56 -16.97
N GLU A 107 11.49 -20.73 -16.45
CA GLU A 107 10.71 -21.97 -16.60
C GLU A 107 9.31 -21.87 -16.01
N LYS A 108 9.18 -21.23 -14.84
CA LYS A 108 7.86 -21.00 -14.22
C LYS A 108 6.96 -20.11 -15.07
N HIS A 109 7.54 -19.09 -15.72
CA HIS A 109 6.78 -18.21 -16.61
C HIS A 109 6.39 -18.92 -17.91
N ALA A 110 7.27 -19.74 -18.48
CA ALA A 110 6.98 -20.54 -19.67
C ALA A 110 5.86 -21.56 -19.41
N GLU A 111 5.90 -22.27 -18.27
CA GLU A 111 4.85 -23.22 -17.88
C GLU A 111 3.49 -22.53 -17.68
N LYS A 112 3.50 -21.33 -17.08
CA LYS A 112 2.28 -20.52 -16.92
C LYS A 112 1.72 -20.03 -18.25
N ALA A 113 2.56 -19.62 -19.19
CA ALA A 113 2.14 -19.22 -20.53
C ALA A 113 1.56 -20.41 -21.31
N ALA A 114 2.21 -21.58 -21.24
CA ALA A 114 1.74 -22.81 -21.87
C ALA A 114 0.37 -23.27 -21.32
N ALA A 115 0.16 -23.18 -20.01
CA ALA A 115 -1.12 -23.51 -19.38
C ALA A 115 -2.25 -22.58 -19.85
N LEU A 116 -1.97 -21.28 -20.03
CA LEU A 116 -2.96 -20.31 -20.53
C LEU A 116 -3.29 -20.53 -22.00
N GLU A 117 -2.31 -20.86 -22.83
CA GLU A 117 -2.54 -21.21 -24.24
C GLU A 117 -3.30 -22.53 -24.39
N ALA A 118 -3.00 -23.54 -23.55
CA ALA A 118 -3.76 -24.79 -23.51
C ALA A 118 -5.23 -24.55 -23.10
N ALA A 119 -5.47 -23.69 -22.11
CA ALA A 119 -6.83 -23.32 -21.71
C ALA A 119 -7.59 -22.61 -22.85
N ARG A 120 -6.92 -21.72 -23.61
CA ARG A 120 -7.51 -21.04 -24.78
C ARG A 120 -7.86 -21.99 -25.93
N ARG A 121 -7.06 -23.03 -26.13
CA ARG A 121 -7.23 -24.03 -27.18
C ARG A 121 -8.17 -25.17 -26.78
N SER A 122 -8.54 -25.25 -25.50
CA SER A 122 -9.49 -26.28 -25.05
C SER A 122 -10.87 -26.04 -25.68
N PRO A 123 -11.46 -27.04 -26.36
CA PRO A 123 -12.75 -26.87 -26.99
C PRO A 123 -13.82 -26.65 -25.90
N LYS A 124 -14.46 -25.48 -25.94
CA LYS A 124 -15.66 -25.22 -25.13
C LYS A 124 -16.72 -26.25 -25.50
N LYS A 125 -16.96 -27.22 -24.60
CA LYS A 125 -18.11 -28.14 -24.72
C LYS A 125 -19.38 -27.27 -24.84
N PRO A 126 -20.22 -27.43 -25.87
CA PRO A 126 -21.51 -26.78 -25.88
C PRO A 126 -22.33 -27.34 -24.71
N ALA A 127 -22.93 -26.44 -23.94
CA ALA A 127 -23.89 -26.84 -22.91
C ALA A 127 -25.07 -27.55 -23.60
N LYS A 128 -25.41 -28.74 -23.10
CA LYS A 128 -26.67 -29.41 -23.42
C LYS A 128 -27.80 -28.77 -22.63
#